data_AF-A0A1S3DR09-F1
#
_entry.id   AF-A0A1S3DR09-F1
#
_cell.length_a   1.000
_cell.length_b   1.000
_cell.length_c   1.000
_cell.angle_alpha   90.00
_cell.angle_beta   90.00
_cell.angle_gamma   90.00
#
_symmetry.space_group_name_H-M   'P 1'
#
loop_
_entity.id
_entity.type
_entity.pdbx_description
1 polymer ?
#
loop_
_entity_poly.entity_id
_entity_poly.type
_entity_poly.pdbx_seq_one_letter_code
_entity_poly.pdbx_strand_id
1 'polypeptide(L)' 'MTKEHLGLALALSVPVFVVVTKIDMCPPNVLQDTLKLLVRILKSPGCRKVPVMVRNMEDVIIGATNFVSER' A
#
# COMPACT_ATOMS: atom_id res chain seq x y z
N MET A 1 -5.43 15.04 0.60
CA MET A 1 -6.43 13.98 0.81
C MET A 1 -5.83 12.60 1.04
N THR A 2 -5.13 11.95 0.08
CA THR A 2 -4.69 10.54 0.25
C THR A 2 -3.77 10.28 1.46
N LYS A 3 -2.82 11.19 1.73
CA LYS A 3 -1.92 11.08 2.90
C LYS A 3 -2.68 11.25 4.22
N GLU A 4 -3.69 12.10 4.26
CA GLU A 4 -4.52 12.34 5.44
C GLU A 4 -5.43 11.14 5.72
N HIS A 5 -6.08 10.61 4.69
CA HIS A 5 -6.89 9.39 4.82
C HIS A 5 -6.03 8.19 5.26
N LEU A 6 -4.82 8.05 4.71
CA LEU A 6 -3.87 7.03 5.16
C LEU A 6 -3.49 7.25 6.63
N GLY A 7 -3.21 8.49 7.04
CA GLY A 7 -2.92 8.81 8.44
C GLY A 7 -4.06 8.45 9.39
N LEU A 8 -5.29 8.78 9.02
CA LEU A 8 -6.50 8.45 9.80
C LEU A 8 -6.74 6.94 9.89
N ALA A 9 -6.66 6.23 8.77
CA ALA A 9 -6.81 4.77 8.74
C ALA A 9 -5.78 4.09 9.65
N LEU A 10 -4.52 4.54 9.59
CA LEU A 10 -3.46 4.01 10.44
C LEU A 10 -3.63 4.38 11.93
N ALA A 11 -4.09 5.58 12.23
CA ALA A 11 -4.38 6.01 13.61
C ALA A 11 -5.52 5.21 14.25
N LEU A 12 -6.50 4.79 13.44
CA LEU A 12 -7.63 3.95 13.84
C LEU A 12 -7.35 2.46 13.73
N SER A 13 -6.10 2.05 13.45
CA SER A 13 -5.70 0.65 13.25
C SER A 13 -6.50 -0.09 12.17
N VAL A 14 -7.06 0.63 11.20
CA VAL A 14 -7.80 0.05 10.08
C VAL A 14 -6.82 -0.63 9.12
N PRO A 15 -7.01 -1.91 8.75
CA PRO A 15 -6.24 -2.56 7.70
C PRO A 15 -6.41 -1.87 6.35
N VAL A 16 -5.32 -1.69 5.59
CA VAL A 16 -5.34 -0.91 4.33
C VAL A 16 -4.69 -1.69 3.19
N PHE A 17 -5.38 -1.73 2.05
CA PHE A 17 -4.80 -2.04 0.76
C PHE A 17 -4.60 -0.77 -0.07
N VAL A 18 -3.50 -0.70 -0.82
CA VAL A 18 -3.23 0.38 -1.77
C VAL A 18 -3.40 -0.14 -3.17
N VAL A 19 -4.39 0.38 -3.90
CA VAL A 19 -4.67 0.02 -5.30
C VAL A 19 -4.26 1.17 -6.20
N VAL A 20 -3.30 0.93 -7.09
CA VAL A 20 -2.87 1.90 -8.10
C VAL A 20 -3.73 1.71 -9.34
N THR A 21 -4.57 2.69 -9.65
CA THR A 21 -5.45 2.68 -10.82
C THR A 21 -4.85 3.48 -11.98
N LYS A 22 -5.48 3.44 -13.16
CA LYS A 22 -5.09 4.21 -14.35
C LYS A 22 -3.67 3.90 -14.86
N ILE A 23 -3.21 2.66 -14.64
CA ILE A 23 -1.89 2.19 -15.08
C ILE A 23 -1.78 2.08 -16.62
N ASP A 24 -2.93 2.02 -17.30
CA ASP A 24 -3.07 1.93 -18.75
C ASP A 24 -2.70 3.23 -19.47
N MET A 25 -2.97 4.39 -18.86
CA MET A 25 -2.68 5.71 -19.43
C MET A 25 -1.39 6.34 -18.87
N CYS A 26 -0.80 5.74 -17.83
CA CYS A 26 0.33 6.31 -17.11
C CYS A 26 1.68 5.95 -17.79
N PRO A 27 2.58 6.91 -18.04
CA PRO A 27 3.92 6.61 -18.51
C PRO A 27 4.65 5.64 -17.55
N PRO A 28 5.40 4.64 -18.06
CA PRO A 28 6.03 3.62 -17.21
C PRO A 28 6.95 4.18 -16.12
N ASN A 29 7.69 5.26 -16.40
CA ASN A 29 8.56 5.93 -15.43
C ASN A 29 7.76 6.53 -14.27
N VAL A 30 6.61 7.16 -14.55
CA VAL A 30 5.75 7.77 -13.54
C VAL A 30 5.12 6.69 -12.65
N LEU A 31 4.70 5.56 -13.22
CA LEU A 31 4.23 4.42 -12.45
C LEU A 31 5.31 3.90 -11.50
N GLN A 32 6.53 3.69 -12.00
CA GLN A 32 7.66 3.22 -11.19
C GLN A 32 8.00 4.19 -10.06
N ASP A 33 8.02 5.49 -10.32
CA ASP A 33 8.30 6.49 -9.30
C ASP A 33 7.17 6.58 -8.25
N THR A 34 5.91 6.42 -8.69
CA THR A 34 4.75 6.33 -7.79
C THR A 34 4.85 5.13 -6.87
N LEU A 35 5.19 3.94 -7.40
CA LEU A 35 5.39 2.74 -6.58
C LEU A 35 6.52 2.91 -5.56
N LYS A 36 7.66 3.49 -5.96
CA LYS A 36 8.78 3.80 -5.05
C LYS A 36 8.37 4.78 -3.95
N LEU A 37 7.62 5.83 -4.32
CA LEU A 37 7.10 6.81 -3.37
C LEU A 37 6.16 6.16 -2.34
N LEU A 38 5.23 5.33 -2.79
CA LEU A 38 4.30 4.61 -1.92
C LEU A 38 5.05 3.72 -0.91
N VAL A 39 6.05 2.96 -1.36
CA VAL A 39 6.90 2.15 -0.48
C VAL A 39 7.60 3.01 0.56
N ARG A 40 8.15 4.17 0.16
CA ARG A 40 8.81 5.11 1.08
C ARG A 40 7.84 5.68 2.12
N ILE A 41 6.62 6.04 1.70
CA ILE A 41 5.59 6.57 2.61
C ILE A 41 5.19 5.51 3.65
N LEU A 42 4.91 4.27 3.22
CA LEU A 42 4.48 3.20 4.12
C LEU A 42 5.56 2.79 5.12
N LYS A 43 6.84 2.85 4.72
CA LYS A 43 8.00 2.60 5.60
C LYS A 43 8.38 3.79 6.49
N SER A 44 7.81 4.97 6.25
CA SER A 44 8.17 6.19 7.00
C SER A 44 7.84 6.07 8.50
N PRO A 45 8.49 6.86 9.37
CA PRO A 45 8.25 6.84 10.82
C PRO A 45 6.78 7.07 11.22
N GLY A 46 6.00 7.76 10.39
CA GLY A 46 4.58 8.00 10.62
C GLY A 46 3.68 6.80 10.33
N CYS A 47 4.10 5.88 9.45
CA CYS A 47 3.30 4.72 9.06
C CYS A 47 3.80 3.40 9.68
N ARG A 48 5.12 3.20 9.74
CA ARG A 48 5.78 1.99 10.29
C ARG A 48 5.13 0.67 9.82
N LYS A 49 4.81 0.58 8.53
CA LYS A 49 4.30 -0.64 7.89
C LYS A 49 5.38 -1.28 7.03
N VAL A 50 5.27 -2.58 6.85
CA VAL A 50 6.07 -3.35 5.88
C VAL A 50 5.17 -3.61 4.67
N PRO A 51 5.29 -2.82 3.59
CA PRO A 51 4.44 -2.98 2.42
C PRO A 51 4.78 -4.29 1.68
N VAL A 52 3.75 -5.05 1.32
CA VAL A 52 3.86 -6.24 0.46
C VAL A 52 3.37 -5.87 -0.93
N MET A 53 4.19 -6.09 -1.95
CA MET A 53 3.80 -5.90 -3.35
C MET A 53 3.16 -7.17 -3.87
N VAL A 54 1.89 -7.09 -4.26
CA VAL A 54 1.15 -8.22 -4.83
C VAL A 54 1.48 -8.35 -6.31
N ARG A 55 2.07 -9.48 -6.72
CA ARG A 55 2.47 -9.75 -8.11
C ARG A 55 1.83 -11.01 -8.68
N ASN A 56 1.48 -11.97 -7.83
CA ASN A 56 0.90 -13.24 -8.22
C ASN A 56 -0.24 -13.66 -7.28
N MET A 57 -0.88 -14.79 -7.59
CA MET A 57 -1.99 -15.32 -6.79
C MET A 57 -1.56 -15.76 -5.38
N GLU A 58 -0.31 -16.20 -5.19
CA GLU A 58 0.19 -16.58 -3.87
C GLU A 58 0.27 -15.36 -2.95
N ASP A 59 0.77 -14.22 -3.45
CA ASP A 59 0.79 -12.95 -2.73
C ASP A 59 -0.62 -12.49 -2.35
N VAL A 60 -1.61 -12.72 -3.22
CA VAL A 60 -3.02 -12.43 -2.93
C VAL A 60 -3.53 -13.27 -1.77
N ILE A 61 -3.27 -14.58 -1.80
CA ILE A 61 -3.70 -15.52 -0.74
C ILE A 61 -3.05 -15.15 0.59
N ILE A 62 -1.74 -14.91 0.60
CA ILE A 62 -0.99 -14.51 1.79
C ILE A 62 -1.50 -13.17 2.31
N GLY A 63 -1.68 -12.19 1.41
CA GLY A 63 -2.18 -10.86 1.75
C GLY A 63 -3.58 -10.89 2.35
N ALA A 64 -4.50 -11.69 1.78
CA ALA A 64 -5.85 -11.84 2.28
C ALA A 64 -5.91 -12.57 3.63
N THR A 65 -5.13 -13.66 3.78
CA THR A 65 -5.10 -14.46 5.02
C THR A 65 -4.59 -13.65 6.21
N ASN A 66 -3.60 -12.78 5.98
CA ASN A 66 -2.99 -11.97 7.03
C ASN A 66 -3.59 -10.55 7.13
N PHE A 67 -4.63 -10.23 6.36
CA PHE A 67 -5.13 -8.86 6.24
C PHE A 67 -5.68 -8.31 7.56
N VAL A 68 -6.37 -9.17 8.31
CA VAL A 68 -7.04 -8.80 9.57
C VAL A 68 -6.23 -9.30 10.78
N SER A 69 -4.98 -9.73 10.61
CA SER A 69 -4.20 -10.27 11.72
C SER A 69 -4.13 -9.22 12.83
N GLU A 70 -4.69 -9.58 13.99
CA GLU A 70 -4.50 -8.87 15.24
C GLU A 70 -2.99 -8.62 15.41
N ARG A 71 -2.64 -7.37 15.69
CA ARG A 71 -1.34 -7.05 16.25
C ARG A 71 -1.43 -7.19 17.76
#